data_AF-A0A9C8H8R5-F1
#
_entry.id   AF-A0A9C8H8R5-F1
#
_cell.length_a   1.000
_cell.length_b   1.000
_cell.length_c   1.000
_cell.angle_alpha   90.00
_cell.angle_beta   90.00
_cell.angle_gamma   90.00
#
_symmetry.space_group_name_H-M   'P 1'
#
loop_
_entity.id
_entity.type
_entity.pdbx_description
1 polymer ?
#
loop_
_entity_poly.entity_id
_entity_poly.type
_entity_poly.pdbx_seq_one_letter_code
_entity_poly.pdbx_strand_id
1 'polypeptide(L)'
;KALGFEPEDLPTLWGETALEVTRRGTIKADFRSHETSLPGAFAVGDIVRGASLVVWAIRDGREAADSILTYLSQPAQVAAE
;
A
#
# COMPACT_ATOMS: atom_id res chain seq x y z
N LYS A 1 18.02 13.06 -20.65
CA LYS A 1 18.40 13.14 -19.21
C LYS A 1 17.73 11.98 -18.49
N ALA A 2 18.37 11.38 -17.49
CA ALA A 2 17.78 10.35 -16.63
C ALA A 2 17.52 10.99 -15.25
N LEU A 3 16.32 11.55 -15.05
CA LEU A 3 15.97 12.32 -13.86
C LEU A 3 15.25 11.50 -12.78
N GLY A 4 14.84 10.27 -13.10
CA GLY A 4 14.07 9.41 -12.20
C GLY A 4 12.56 9.52 -12.42
N PHE A 5 11.81 9.00 -11.46
CA PHE A 5 10.35 8.94 -11.46
C PHE A 5 9.80 9.45 -10.13
N GLU A 6 8.61 10.03 -10.18
CA GLU A 6 7.85 10.52 -9.03
C GLU A 6 6.45 9.88 -9.07
N PRO A 7 5.82 9.63 -7.91
CA PRO A 7 4.48 9.07 -7.85
C PRO A 7 3.44 10.08 -8.37
N GLU A 8 2.40 9.59 -9.03
CA GLU A 8 1.24 10.41 -9.36
C GLU A 8 0.42 10.78 -8.11
N ASP A 9 -0.42 11.82 -8.21
CA ASP A 9 -1.38 12.19 -7.18
C ASP A 9 -2.57 11.20 -7.16
N LEU A 10 -2.32 10.01 -6.60
CA LEU A 10 -3.29 8.91 -6.56
C LEU A 10 -4.60 9.25 -5.81
N PRO A 11 -4.59 9.94 -4.65
CA PRO A 11 -5.83 10.33 -3.98
C PRO A 11 -6.77 11.12 -4.89
N THR A 12 -6.23 12.09 -5.63
CA THR A 12 -7.02 12.89 -6.59
C THR A 12 -7.40 12.05 -7.81
N LEU A 13 -6.45 11.29 -8.38
CA LEU A 13 -6.67 10.50 -9.59
C LEU A 13 -7.74 9.41 -9.41
N TRP A 14 -7.81 8.80 -8.23
CA TRP A 14 -8.78 7.75 -7.91
C TRP A 14 -10.05 8.29 -7.25
N GLY A 15 -10.08 9.58 -6.88
CA GLY A 15 -11.19 10.16 -6.12
C GLY A 15 -11.29 9.60 -4.69
N GLU A 16 -10.17 9.13 -4.13
CA GLU A 16 -10.11 8.49 -2.82
C GLU A 16 -9.24 9.32 -1.88
N THR A 17 -9.84 10.36 -1.29
CA THR A 17 -9.12 11.29 -0.41
C THR A 17 -8.74 10.69 0.93
N ALA A 18 -9.30 9.54 1.32
CA ALA A 18 -8.91 8.85 2.54
C ALA A 18 -7.61 8.04 2.36
N LEU A 19 -7.11 7.88 1.13
CA LEU A 19 -5.78 7.29 0.87
C LEU A 19 -4.68 8.27 1.31
N GLU A 20 -4.00 7.95 2.41
CA GLU A 20 -2.92 8.77 2.94
C GLU A 20 -1.65 8.58 2.11
N VAL A 21 -0.97 9.70 1.83
CA VAL A 21 0.33 9.71 1.16
C VAL A 21 1.40 10.36 2.05
N THR A 22 2.66 9.99 1.84
CA THR A 22 3.78 10.64 2.52
C THR A 22 4.03 12.04 1.95
N ARG A 23 4.93 12.80 2.57
CA ARG A 23 5.40 14.10 2.03
C ARG A 23 5.95 13.98 0.59
N ARG A 24 6.40 12.81 0.16
CA ARG A 24 6.94 12.56 -1.19
C ARG A 24 5.89 12.08 -2.19
N GLY A 25 4.62 12.00 -1.79
CA GLY A 25 3.50 11.52 -2.63
C GLY A 25 3.38 9.99 -2.74
N THR A 26 4.31 9.21 -2.16
CA THR A 26 4.18 7.75 -2.08
C THR A 26 3.04 7.35 -1.16
N ILE A 27 2.39 6.21 -1.41
CA ILE A 27 1.33 5.70 -0.53
C ILE A 27 1.92 5.43 0.86
N LYS A 28 1.23 5.91 1.89
CA LYS A 28 1.55 5.57 3.27
C LYS A 28 0.92 4.21 3.60
N ALA A 29 1.77 3.25 3.91
CA ALA A 29 1.38 1.91 4.36
C ALA A 29 2.08 1.58 5.68
N ASP A 30 1.46 0.73 6.50
CA ASP A 30 2.09 0.20 7.70
C ASP A 30 3.34 -0.61 7.34
N PHE A 31 4.39 -0.48 8.14
CA PHE A 31 5.68 -1.10 7.85
C PHE A 31 5.67 -2.62 7.98
N ARG A 32 4.74 -3.20 8.75
CA ARG A 32 4.67 -4.64 9.01
C ARG A 32 3.56 -5.30 8.21
N SER A 33 2.36 -4.73 8.21
CA SER A 33 1.21 -5.32 7.51
C SER A 33 1.10 -4.90 6.05
N HIS A 34 1.77 -3.82 5.65
CA HIS A 34 1.63 -3.17 4.33
C HIS A 34 0.21 -2.64 4.04
N GLU A 35 -0.65 -2.57 5.06
CA GLU A 35 -1.99 -2.01 4.95
C GLU A 35 -1.92 -0.49 4.85
N THR A 36 -2.76 0.09 3.98
CA THR A 36 -2.87 1.54 3.79
C THR A 36 -3.82 2.15 4.83
N SER A 37 -4.09 3.45 4.73
CA SER A 37 -5.17 4.07 5.51
C SER A 37 -6.57 3.60 5.13
N LEU A 38 -6.72 2.91 3.99
CA LEU A 38 -7.97 2.30 3.56
C LEU A 38 -8.02 0.85 4.08
N PRO A 39 -8.98 0.50 4.96
CA PRO A 39 -9.08 -0.84 5.53
C PRO A 39 -9.19 -1.92 4.45
N GLY A 40 -8.36 -2.95 4.53
CA GLY A 40 -8.32 -4.06 3.57
C GLY A 40 -7.63 -3.74 2.23
N ALA A 41 -7.09 -2.54 2.04
CA ALA A 41 -6.25 -2.19 0.90
C ALA A 41 -4.78 -2.10 1.31
N PHE A 42 -3.91 -2.72 0.52
CA PHE A 42 -2.48 -2.89 0.79
C PHE A 42 -1.64 -2.29 -0.35
N ALA A 43 -0.46 -1.76 -0.03
CA ALA A 43 0.46 -1.20 -1.01
C ALA A 43 1.91 -1.59 -0.69
N VAL A 44 2.70 -1.88 -1.72
CA VAL A 44 4.10 -2.34 -1.59
C VAL A 44 4.98 -1.91 -2.76
N GLY A 45 6.29 -2.06 -2.61
CA GLY A 45 7.27 -1.78 -3.67
C GLY A 45 7.50 -0.28 -3.87
N ASP A 46 7.81 0.11 -5.11
CA ASP A 46 8.26 1.47 -5.43
C ASP A 46 7.19 2.54 -5.12
N ILE A 47 5.89 2.21 -5.16
CA ILE A 47 4.83 3.17 -4.84
C ILE A 47 4.79 3.53 -3.34
N VAL A 48 5.42 2.72 -2.48
CA VAL A 48 5.57 2.98 -1.04
C VAL A 48 6.98 3.46 -0.72
N ARG A 49 8.01 2.79 -1.26
CA ARG A 49 9.43 3.06 -0.98
C ARG A 49 10.02 4.23 -1.76
N GLY A 50 9.47 4.53 -2.94
CA GLY A 50 10.19 5.22 -4.02
C GLY A 50 11.14 4.27 -4.76
N ALA A 51 11.86 4.79 -5.77
CA ALA A 51 12.74 4.00 -6.64
C ALA A 51 13.67 3.05 -5.86
N SER A 52 13.53 1.74 -6.09
CA SER A 52 14.26 0.70 -5.35
C SER A 52 14.72 -0.44 -6.26
N LEU A 53 15.14 -1.55 -5.65
CA LEU A 53 15.52 -2.78 -6.35
C LEU A 53 14.33 -3.72 -6.45
N VAL A 54 14.25 -4.48 -7.55
CA VAL A 54 13.21 -5.49 -7.78
C VAL A 54 13.12 -6.51 -6.63
N VAL A 55 14.25 -6.90 -6.04
CA VAL A 55 14.26 -7.84 -4.90
C VAL A 55 13.51 -7.31 -3.68
N TRP A 56 13.50 -5.99 -3.46
CA TRP A 56 12.73 -5.37 -2.38
C TRP A 56 11.23 -5.43 -2.66
N ALA A 57 10.82 -5.09 -3.88
CA ALA A 57 9.42 -5.20 -4.28
C ALA A 57 8.90 -6.65 -4.17
N ILE A 58 9.72 -7.64 -4.56
CA ILE A 58 9.39 -9.07 -4.39
C ILE A 58 9.22 -9.42 -2.91
N ARG A 59 10.14 -8.97 -2.06
CA ARG A 59 10.07 -9.24 -0.62
C ARG A 59 8.81 -8.64 -0.01
N ASP A 60 8.56 -7.35 -0.24
CA ASP A 60 7.39 -6.66 0.30
C ASP A 60 6.11 -7.32 -0.18
N GLY A 61 6.03 -7.70 -1.46
CA GLY A 61 4.87 -8.41 -2.01
C GLY A 61 4.58 -9.74 -1.32
N ARG A 62 5.61 -10.47 -0.87
CA ARG A 62 5.42 -11.72 -0.10
C ARG A 62 4.90 -11.42 1.30
N GLU A 63 5.48 -10.44 1.99
CA GLU A 63 5.04 -10.03 3.33
C GLU A 63 3.60 -9.47 3.32
N ALA A 64 3.23 -8.71 2.28
CA ALA A 64 1.86 -8.24 2.08
C ALA A 64 0.89 -9.38 1.77
N ALA A 65 1.29 -10.39 0.99
CA ALA A 65 0.44 -11.55 0.72
C ALA A 65 0.07 -12.31 2.02
N ASP A 66 1.04 -12.49 2.92
CA ASP A 66 0.78 -13.11 4.25
C ASP A 66 -0.17 -12.25 5.10
N SER A 67 -0.05 -10.93 5.02
CA SER A 67 -0.90 -9.97 5.73
C SER A 67 -2.33 -9.95 5.17
N ILE A 68 -2.49 -9.97 3.84
CA ILE A 68 -3.78 -10.08 3.15
C ILE A 68 -4.45 -11.41 3.51
N LEU A 69 -3.70 -12.52 3.51
CA LEU A 69 -4.23 -13.82 3.89
C LEU A 69 -4.74 -13.80 5.35
N THR A 70 -3.97 -13.18 6.25
CA THR A 70 -4.37 -13.01 7.65
C THR A 70 -5.64 -12.16 7.77
N TYR A 71 -5.73 -11.05 7.03
CA TYR A 71 -6.91 -10.18 7.00
C TYR A 71 -8.16 -10.93 6.52
N LEU A 72 -8.06 -11.67 5.42
CA LEU A 72 -9.17 -12.44 4.83
C LEU A 72 -9.57 -13.68 5.64
N SER A 73 -8.66 -14.21 6.46
CA SER A 73 -8.93 -15.38 7.32
C SER A 73 -9.70 -15.03 8.59
N GLN A 74 -9.94 -13.74 8.85
CA GLN A 74 -10.77 -13.33 9.97
C GLN A 74 -12.23 -13.73 9.71
N PRO A 75 -12.95 -14.26 10.72
CA PRO A 75 -14.37 -14.54 10.57
C PRO A 75 -15.09 -13.26 10.16
N ALA A 76 -15.94 -13.33 9.14
CA ALA A 76 -16.72 -12.19 8.69
C ALA A 76 -17.38 -11.54 9.92
N GLN A 77 -17.11 -10.26 10.15
CA GLN A 77 -17.88 -9.49 11.11
C GLN A 77 -19.31 -9.47 10.56
N VAL A 78 -20.14 -10.36 11.09
CA VAL A 78 -21.58 -10.28 10.92
C VAL A 78 -21.96 -8.98 11.63
N ALA A 79 -22.18 -7.92 10.85
CA ALA A 79 -22.76 -6.70 11.35
C ALA A 79 -24.09 -7.08 12.00
N ALA A 80 -24.15 -7.01 13.33
CA ALA A 80 -25.42 -7.09 14.04
C ALA A 80 -26.20 -5.82 13.72
N GLU A 81 -27.36 -5.99 13.08
CA GLU A 81 -28.41 -4.97 12.98
C GLU A 81 -29.00 -4.62 14.35
#